data_AF-R5RZA4-F1
#
_entry.id   AF-R5RZA4-F1
#
_cell.length_a   1.000
_cell.length_b   1.000
_cell.length_c   1.000
_cell.angle_alpha   90.00
_cell.angle_beta   90.00
_cell.angle_gamma   90.00
#
_symmetry.space_group_name_H-M   'P 1'
#
loop_
_entity.id
_entity.type
_entity.pdbx_description
1 polymer ?
#
loop_
_entity_poly.entity_id
_entity_poly.type
_entity_poly.pdbx_seq_one_letter_code
_entity_poly.pdbx_strand_id
1 'polypeptide(L)' 'MMLYPAMNTLTKNVPNRYLLVNVVARRARQIAEDAEMEGIHLTEKPVTEAINEVADGEITAADIDTHINK' A
#
# COMPACT_ATOMS: atom_id res chain seq x y z
N MET A 1 -9.99 12.47 11.00
CA MET A 1 -9.75 12.54 9.55
C MET A 1 -10.42 11.33 8.92
N MET A 2 -11.27 11.50 7.90
CA MET A 2 -11.75 10.36 7.11
C MET A 2 -10.59 9.77 6.32
N LEU A 3 -10.55 8.44 6.15
CA LEU A 3 -9.66 7.81 5.18
C LEU A 3 -10.07 8.30 3.78
N TYR A 4 -9.19 9.05 3.13
CA TYR A 4 -9.26 9.32 1.71
C TYR A 4 -8.09 8.59 1.06
N PRO A 5 -8.31 7.89 -0.06
CA PRO A 5 -9.55 7.67 -0.80
C PRO A 5 -10.55 6.77 -0.06
N ALA A 6 -11.81 6.79 -0.52
CA ALA A 6 -12.88 5.98 0.08
C ALA A 6 -12.60 4.47 -0.03
N MET A 7 -13.00 3.70 0.98
CA MET A 7 -12.79 2.24 1.03
C MET A 7 -13.30 1.50 -0.21
N ASN A 8 -14.43 1.95 -0.78
CA ASN A 8 -15.00 1.34 -1.98
C ASN A 8 -14.09 1.46 -3.20
N THR A 9 -13.21 2.48 -3.25
CA THR A 9 -12.21 2.65 -4.31
C THR A 9 -11.09 1.61 -4.11
N LEU A 10 -10.58 1.48 -2.89
CA LEU A 10 -9.50 0.53 -2.57
C LEU A 10 -9.92 -0.92 -2.80
N THR A 11 -11.17 -1.26 -2.49
CA THR A 11 -11.67 -2.63 -2.67
C THR A 11 -11.83 -3.07 -4.12
N LYS A 12 -11.74 -2.14 -5.10
CA LYS A 12 -11.73 -2.51 -6.53
C LYS A 12 -10.44 -3.23 -6.91
N ASN A 13 -9.33 -2.82 -6.31
CA ASN A 13 -7.99 -3.35 -6.60
C ASN A 13 -7.55 -4.41 -5.58
N VAL A 14 -8.08 -4.34 -4.34
CA VAL A 14 -7.87 -5.36 -3.30
C VAL A 14 -9.21 -5.74 -2.63
N PRO A 15 -9.86 -6.84 -3.04
CA PRO A 15 -11.26 -7.14 -2.67
C PRO A 15 -11.48 -7.49 -1.19
N ASN A 16 -10.42 -7.83 -0.44
CA ASN A 16 -10.51 -8.19 0.98
C ASN A 16 -9.87 -7.09 1.85
N ARG A 17 -10.63 -6.56 2.83
CA ARG A 17 -10.15 -5.47 3.71
C ARG A 17 -8.99 -5.87 4.61
N TYR A 18 -8.92 -7.12 5.06
CA TYR A 18 -7.79 -7.63 5.83
C TYR A 18 -6.55 -7.80 4.94
N LEU A 19 -6.74 -8.27 3.71
CA LEU A 19 -5.68 -8.33 2.73
C LEU A 19 -5.16 -6.92 2.39
N LEU A 20 -6.06 -5.96 2.21
CA LEU A 20 -5.73 -4.55 1.96
C LEU A 20 -4.81 -3.99 3.06
N VAL A 21 -5.06 -4.30 4.33
CA VAL A 21 -4.18 -3.87 5.43
C VAL A 21 -2.77 -4.45 5.24
N ASN A 22 -2.66 -5.74 4.91
CA ASN A 22 -1.34 -6.36 4.68
C ASN A 22 -0.65 -5.76 3.46
N VAL A 23 -1.40 -5.48 2.39
CA VAL A 23 -0.90 -4.86 1.16
C VAL A 23 -0.31 -3.51 1.44
N VAL A 24 -1.12 -2.61 2.01
CA VAL A 24 -0.72 -1.26 2.35
C VAL A 24 0.45 -1.26 3.34
N ALA A 25 0.42 -2.11 4.38
CA ALA A 25 1.49 -2.15 5.37
C ALA A 25 2.82 -2.67 4.82
N ARG A 26 2.80 -3.57 3.83
CA ARG A 26 4.01 -4.02 3.15
C ARG A 26 4.54 -2.92 2.24
N ARG A 27 3.68 -2.32 1.41
CA ARG A 27 4.08 -1.29 0.47
C ARG A 27 4.60 -0.03 1.16
N ALA A 28 3.96 0.40 2.25
CA ALA A 28 4.41 1.52 3.06
C ALA A 28 5.82 1.30 3.65
N ARG A 29 6.19 0.06 3.99
CA ARG A 29 7.55 -0.26 4.45
C ARG A 29 8.57 -0.12 3.33
N GLN A 30 8.25 -0.60 2.13
CA GLN A 30 9.11 -0.45 0.95
C GLN A 30 9.35 1.04 0.66
N ILE A 31 8.29 1.85 0.61
CA ILE A 31 8.41 3.31 0.39
C ILE A 31 9.31 3.97 1.45
N ALA A 32 9.18 3.58 2.72
CA ALA A 32 10.01 4.12 3.79
C ALA A 32 11.48 3.68 3.67
N GLU A 33 11.73 2.40 3.37
CA GLU A 33 13.08 1.83 3.18
C GLU A 33 13.78 2.45 1.97
N ASP A 34 13.07 2.61 0.85
CA ASP A 34 13.59 3.23 -0.38
C ASP A 34 13.96 4.70 -0.12
N ALA A 35 13.08 5.46 0.55
CA ALA A 35 13.36 6.85 0.90
C ALA A 35 14.55 6.98 1.86
N GLU A 36 14.70 6.07 2.83
CA GLU A 36 15.85 6.03 3.74
C GLU A 36 17.15 5.73 2.97
N MET A 37 17.12 4.76 2.06
CA MET A 37 18.27 4.35 1.25
C MET A 37 18.73 5.46 0.30
N GLU A 38 17.79 6.20 -0.27
CA GLU A 38 18.06 7.33 -1.15
C GLU A 38 18.36 8.64 -0.39
N GLY A 39 18.16 8.66 0.93
CA GLY A 39 18.33 9.85 1.76
C GLY A 39 17.29 10.93 1.49
N ILE A 40 16.11 10.55 0.98
CA ILE A 40 15.03 11.45 0.60
C ILE A 40 14.07 11.63 1.79
N HIS A 41 13.69 12.88 2.05
CA HIS A 41 12.63 13.17 3.01
C HIS A 41 11.26 13.09 2.34
N LEU A 42 10.43 12.16 2.79
CA LEU A 42 9.05 12.03 2.30
C LEU A 42 8.18 13.18 2.81
N THR A 43 7.46 13.83 1.91
CA THR A 43 6.48 14.88 2.23
C THR A 43 5.20 14.29 2.83
N GLU A 44 4.80 13.12 2.33
CA GLU A 44 3.62 12.39 2.78
C GLU A 44 4.04 11.15 3.58
N LYS A 45 3.14 10.68 4.44
CA LYS A 45 3.41 9.45 5.19
C LYS A 45 3.45 8.28 4.21
N PRO A 46 4.36 7.31 4.36
CA PRO A 46 4.45 6.14 3.48
C PRO A 46 3.13 5.36 3.35
N VAL A 47 2.34 5.33 4.42
CA VAL A 47 1.00 4.71 4.42
C VAL A 47 -0.03 5.49 3.60
N THR A 48 0.09 6.81 3.49
CA THR A 48 -0.77 7.64 2.63
C THR A 48 -0.44 7.36 1.17
N GLU A 49 0.84 7.37 0.81
CA GLU A 49 1.32 7.04 -0.54
C GLU A 49 0.87 5.64 -0.96
N ALA A 50 1.12 4.61 -0.13
CA ALA A 50 0.69 3.25 -0.40
C ALA A 50 -0.84 3.11 -0.58
N ILE A 51 -1.65 3.89 0.14
CA ILE A 51 -3.10 3.90 -0.02
C ILE A 51 -3.50 4.51 -1.38
N ASN A 52 -2.81 5.56 -1.81
CA ASN A 52 -3.04 6.21 -3.11
C ASN A 52 -2.65 5.28 -4.26
N GLU A 53 -1.48 4.65 -4.21
CA GLU A 53 -1.03 3.68 -5.21
C GLU A 53 -2.03 2.52 -5.37
N VAL A 54 -2.61 2.02 -4.26
CA VAL A 54 -3.68 1.00 -4.32
C VAL A 54 -4.96 1.56 -4.93
N ALA A 55 -5.32 2.82 -4.72
CA ALA A 55 -6.48 3.42 -5.37
C ALA A 55 -6.28 3.64 -6.87
N ASP A 56 -5.09 4.02 -7.28
CA ASP A 56 -4.71 4.24 -8.67
C ASP A 56 -4.52 2.92 -9.44
N GLY A 57 -4.41 1.80 -8.71
CA GLY A 57 -4.28 0.45 -9.27
C GLY A 57 -2.84 0.07 -9.61
N GLU A 58 -1.87 0.83 -9.10
CA GLU A 58 -0.44 0.53 -9.25
C GLU A 58 -0.02 -0.67 -8.39
N ILE A 59 -0.73 -0.90 -7.28
CA ILE A 59 -0.56 -2.05 -6.40
C ILE A 59 -1.89 -2.78 -6.25
N THR A 60 -1.85 -4.10 -6.48
CA THR A 60 -3.00 -5.01 -6.42
C THR A 60 -2.71 -6.21 -5.52
N ALA A 61 -3.74 -7.01 -5.26
CA ALA A 61 -3.60 -8.26 -4.51
C ALA A 61 -2.63 -9.27 -5.17
N ALA A 62 -2.43 -9.19 -6.49
CA ALA A 62 -1.56 -10.10 -7.23
C ALA A 62 -0.07 -9.77 -7.06
N ASP A 63 0.27 -8.51 -6.76
CA ASP A 63 1.66 -8.04 -6.59
C ASP A 63 2.28 -8.53 -5.27
N ILE A 64 1.44 -9.14 -4.42
CA ILE A 64 1.87 -9.70 -3.15
C ILE A 64 1.93 -11.20 -3.30
N ASP A 65 3.15 -11.72 -3.26
CA ASP A 65 3.35 -13.15 -3.08
C ASP A 65 2.74 -13.58 -1.73
N THR A 66 1.56 -14.17 -1.79
CA THR A 66 0.87 -14.78 -0.65
C THR A 66 1.30 -16.21 -0.40
N HIS A 67 2.21 -16.76 -1.22
CA HIS A 67 2.68 -18.13 -1.05
C HIS A 67 3.71 -18.20 0.09
N ILE A 68 3.35 -18.96 1.12
CA ILE A 68 4.32 -19.40 2.12
C ILE A 68 5.09 -20.56 1.48
N ASN A 69 6.37 -20.34 1.15
CA ASN A 69 7.27 -21.44 0.79
C ASN A 69 7.33 -22.41 1.97
N LYS A 70 6.87 -23.64 1.73
CA LYS A 70 6.80 -24.72 2.72
C LYS A 70 8.14 -25.43 2.86
#